data_AF-A0A1A6GKM9-F1
#
_entry.id   AF-A0A1A6GKM9-F1
#
_cell.length_a   1.000
_cell.length_b   1.000
_cell.length_c   1.000
_cell.angle_alpha   90.00
_cell.angle_beta   90.00
_cell.angle_gamma   90.00
#
_symmetry.space_group_name_H-M   'P 1'
#
loop_
_entity.id
_entity.type
_entity.pdbx_description
1 polymer ?
#
loop_
_entity_poly.entity_id
_entity_poly.type
_entity_poly.pdbx_seq_one_letter_code
_entity_poly.pdbx_strand_id
1 'polypeptide(L)'
;NKILEDLSTTRKSVQEEIVNKHNQLRRMVSPPGGDLLKMQWNDDAHVNAQRIANLKCGENIFRVNYPASWSHVIQSWYDEVNDFSFGSGPNPTDAVVEHYMR
;
A
#
# COMPACT_ATOMS: atom_id res chain seq x y z
N ASN A 1 -1.85 -14.98 19.65
CA ASN A 1 -2.01 -15.86 18.45
C ASN A 1 -0.82 -15.53 17.57
N LYS A 2 0.19 -16.41 17.52
CA LYS A 2 1.53 -16.13 16.99
C LYS A 2 1.52 -15.52 15.58
N ILE A 3 0.60 -15.97 14.73
CA ILE A 3 0.47 -15.49 13.34
C ILE A 3 0.11 -13.99 13.29
N LEU A 4 -0.81 -13.53 14.16
CA LEU A 4 -1.18 -12.11 14.20
C LEU A 4 -0.08 -11.24 14.81
N GLU A 5 0.67 -11.79 15.76
CA GLU A 5 1.83 -11.11 16.36
C GLU A 5 2.98 -10.94 15.35
N ASP A 6 3.15 -11.90 14.43
CA ASP A 6 4.14 -11.82 13.35
C ASP A 6 3.77 -10.77 12.28
N LEU A 7 2.48 -10.42 12.16
CA LEU A 7 1.97 -9.38 11.25
C LEU A 7 1.89 -7.99 11.88
N SER A 8 2.21 -7.85 13.17
CA SER A 8 2.07 -6.58 13.89
C SER A 8 3.00 -5.51 13.34
N THR A 9 2.44 -4.36 12.96
CA THR A 9 3.17 -3.19 12.47
C THR A 9 3.96 -2.46 13.56
N THR A 10 3.86 -2.89 14.82
CA THR A 10 4.77 -2.43 15.89
C THR A 10 6.16 -3.05 15.79
N ARG A 11 6.32 -4.10 14.97
CA ARG A 11 7.61 -4.77 14.73
C ARG A 11 8.36 -4.09 13.60
N LYS A 12 9.61 -3.68 13.84
CA LYS A 12 10.47 -3.04 12.83
C LYS A 12 10.62 -3.86 11.55
N SER A 13 10.76 -5.18 11.66
CA SER A 13 10.86 -6.07 10.50
C SER A 13 9.64 -5.99 9.57
N VAL A 14 8.44 -5.81 10.14
CA VAL A 14 7.19 -5.66 9.39
C VAL A 14 7.11 -4.27 8.77
N GLN A 15 7.52 -3.23 9.50
CA GLN A 15 7.61 -1.86 8.97
C GLN A 15 8.57 -1.79 7.76
N GLU A 16 9.72 -2.45 7.88
CA GLU A 16 10.70 -2.58 6.80
C GLU A 16 10.13 -3.36 5.61
N GLU A 17 9.45 -4.49 5.84
CA GLU A 17 8.75 -5.24 4.78
C GLU A 17 7.80 -4.32 3.99
N ILE A 18 6.93 -3.60 4.69
CA ILE A 18 5.95 -2.68 4.11
C ILE A 18 6.65 -1.63 3.25
N VAL A 19 7.62 -0.89 3.83
CA VAL A 19 8.31 0.20 3.12
C VAL A 19 9.11 -0.32 1.93
N ASN A 20 9.77 -1.48 2.07
CA ASN A 20 10.56 -2.07 1.00
C ASN A 20 9.67 -2.54 -0.15
N LYS A 21 8.54 -3.19 0.15
CA LYS A 21 7.60 -3.64 -0.87
C LYS A 21 7.02 -2.48 -1.67
N HIS A 22 6.59 -1.40 -1.01
CA HIS A 22 6.13 -0.19 -1.70
C HIS A 22 7.22 0.41 -2.60
N ASN A 23 8.43 0.60 -2.07
CA ASN A 23 9.53 1.16 -2.84
C ASN A 23 9.96 0.27 -4.01
N GLN A 24 9.88 -1.05 -3.88
CA GLN A 24 10.11 -1.98 -4.99
C GLN A 24 9.10 -1.75 -6.10
N LEU A 25 7.80 -1.72 -5.77
CA LEU A 25 6.72 -1.53 -6.75
C LEU A 25 6.78 -0.15 -7.43
N ARG A 26 7.06 0.91 -6.68
CA ARG A 26 7.25 2.27 -7.21
C ARG A 26 8.38 2.36 -8.24
N ARG A 27 9.40 1.50 -8.16
CA ARG A 27 10.49 1.44 -9.15
C ARG A 27 10.11 0.71 -10.43
N MET A 28 9.08 -0.13 -10.39
CA MET A 28 8.66 -0.98 -11.52
C MET A 28 7.52 -0.38 -12.33
N VAL A 29 7.01 0.80 -11.97
CA VAL A 29 5.89 1.42 -12.68
C VAL A 29 6.22 1.69 -14.15
N SER A 30 5.21 1.57 -15.01
CA SER A 30 5.29 1.87 -16.43
C SER A 30 4.19 2.86 -16.82
N PRO A 31 4.51 4.02 -17.42
CA PRO A 31 5.87 4.49 -17.72
C PRO A 31 6.69 4.79 -16.45
N PRO A 32 8.04 4.81 -16.51
CA PRO A 32 8.88 5.13 -15.36
C PRO A 32 8.54 6.53 -14.81
N GLY A 33 8.36 6.63 -13.48
CA GLY A 33 8.05 7.90 -12.84
C GLY A 33 9.32 8.76 -12.68
N GLY A 34 9.31 9.96 -13.27
CA GLY A 34 10.46 10.89 -13.24
C GLY A 34 10.80 11.42 -11.84
N ASP A 35 9.79 11.64 -10.99
CA ASP A 35 9.93 12.29 -9.68
C ASP A 35 9.37 11.44 -8.52
N LEU A 36 9.37 10.10 -8.66
CA LEU A 36 8.83 9.24 -7.61
C LEU A 36 9.71 9.24 -6.35
N LEU A 37 9.21 9.88 -5.30
CA LEU A 37 9.86 9.91 -4.00
C LEU A 37 9.98 8.50 -3.38
N LYS A 38 11.10 8.26 -2.69
CA LYS A 38 11.32 7.05 -1.89
C LYS A 38 10.52 7.16 -0.59
N MET A 39 9.66 6.18 -0.33
CA MET A 39 8.89 6.11 0.91
C MET A 39 9.75 5.74 2.11
N GLN A 40 9.37 6.25 3.28
CA GLN A 40 9.95 5.94 4.57
C GLN A 40 8.83 5.69 5.58
N TRP A 41 9.13 4.94 6.64
CA TRP A 41 8.19 4.74 7.73
C TRP A 41 7.96 6.08 8.47
N ASN A 42 6.72 6.33 8.87
CA ASN A 42 6.35 7.52 9.63
C ASN A 42 5.50 7.11 10.84
N ASP A 43 5.99 7.39 12.05
CA ASP A 43 5.33 6.96 13.28
C ASP A 43 4.01 7.70 13.54
N ASP A 44 3.89 8.97 13.13
CA ASP A 44 2.63 9.71 13.25
C ASP A 44 1.56 9.06 12.37
N ALA A 45 1.86 8.77 11.11
CA ALA A 45 0.94 8.06 10.22
C ALA A 45 0.54 6.68 10.78
N HIS A 46 1.51 5.95 11.36
CA HIS A 46 1.24 4.67 12.01
C HIS A 46 0.24 4.80 13.18
N VAL A 47 0.48 5.73 14.10
CA VAL A 47 -0.40 5.97 15.25
C VAL A 47 -1.79 6.40 14.80
N ASN A 48 -1.88 7.18 13.73
CA ASN A 48 -3.16 7.65 13.21
C ASN A 48 -3.95 6.54 12.52
N ALA A 49 -3.30 5.68 11.73
CA ALA A 49 -3.93 4.49 11.16
C ALA A 49 -4.45 3.54 12.26
N GLN A 50 -3.71 3.37 13.36
CA GLN A 50 -4.18 2.56 14.50
C GLN A 50 -5.40 3.14 15.21
N ARG A 51 -5.55 4.47 15.19
CA ARG A 51 -6.65 5.18 15.85
C ARG A 51 -7.84 5.45 14.92
N ILE A 52 -7.70 5.15 13.62
CA ILE A 52 -8.62 5.63 12.56
C ILE A 52 -8.82 7.16 12.74
N ALA A 53 -7.72 7.86 13.02
CA ALA A 53 -7.73 9.28 13.31
C ALA A 53 -7.49 10.09 12.04
N ASN A 54 -8.28 11.16 11.87
CA ASN A 54 -8.28 12.03 10.70
C ASN A 54 -7.05 12.95 10.62
N LEU A 55 -5.87 12.38 10.38
CA LEU A 55 -4.83 13.15 9.70
C LEU A 55 -5.27 13.47 8.27
N LYS A 56 -4.81 14.60 7.73
CA LYS A 56 -4.94 14.92 6.30
C LYS A 56 -3.95 14.10 5.46
N CYS A 57 -4.02 12.77 5.57
CA CYS A 57 -3.20 11.81 4.83
C CYS A 57 -4.11 10.84 4.06
N GLY A 58 -3.62 10.25 2.97
CA GLY A 58 -4.33 9.18 2.27
C GLY A 58 -4.33 7.87 3.08
N GLU A 59 -5.26 6.97 2.77
CA GLU A 59 -5.37 5.65 3.40
C GLU A 59 -5.81 4.61 2.37
N ASN A 60 -5.21 3.41 2.44
CA ASN A 60 -5.67 2.21 1.75
C ASN A 60 -6.08 1.16 2.79
N ILE A 61 -7.22 0.49 2.56
CA ILE A 61 -7.78 -0.48 3.51
C ILE A 61 -7.88 -1.86 2.82
N PHE A 62 -7.51 -2.91 3.55
CA PHE A 62 -7.65 -4.29 3.08
C PHE A 62 -8.40 -5.11 4.13
N ARG A 63 -9.45 -5.81 3.69
CA ARG A 63 -10.33 -6.60 4.57
C ARG A 63 -10.42 -8.03 4.05
N VAL A 64 -10.04 -8.99 4.90
CA VAL A 64 -10.11 -10.43 4.64
C VAL A 64 -10.49 -11.19 5.91
N ASN A 65 -10.91 -12.45 5.76
CA ASN A 65 -11.26 -13.34 6.87
C ASN A 65 -10.12 -14.31 7.26
N TYR A 66 -8.91 -14.09 6.75
CA TYR A 66 -7.72 -14.86 7.06
C TYR A 66 -6.51 -13.93 7.29
N PRO A 67 -5.44 -14.39 7.98
CA PRO A 67 -4.21 -13.62 8.12
C PRO A 67 -3.49 -13.50 6.78
N ALA A 68 -3.38 -12.28 6.25
CA ALA A 68 -2.64 -11.97 5.03
C ALA A 68 -1.29 -11.31 5.37
N SER A 69 -0.22 -11.68 4.65
CA SER A 69 1.07 -11.00 4.76
C SER A 69 0.99 -9.60 4.18
N TRP A 70 1.78 -8.66 4.72
CA TRP A 70 1.82 -7.29 4.21
C TRP A 70 2.25 -7.22 2.75
N SER A 71 3.22 -8.03 2.35
CA SER A 71 3.62 -8.15 0.95
C SER A 71 2.47 -8.56 0.02
N HIS A 72 1.59 -9.47 0.46
CA HIS A 72 0.40 -9.87 -0.30
C HIS A 72 -0.62 -8.74 -0.36
N VAL A 73 -0.92 -8.10 0.77
CA VAL A 73 -1.86 -6.97 0.84
C VAL A 73 -1.45 -5.85 -0.12
N ILE A 74 -0.18 -5.44 -0.07
CA ILE A 74 0.36 -4.36 -0.90
C ILE A 74 0.37 -4.75 -2.38
N GLN A 75 0.65 -6.03 -2.68
CA GLN A 75 0.56 -6.51 -4.05
C GLN A 75 -0.89 -6.44 -4.57
N SER A 76 -1.87 -6.86 -3.77
CA SER A 76 -3.28 -6.80 -4.17
C SER A 76 -3.75 -5.37 -4.46
N TRP A 77 -3.28 -4.37 -3.68
CA TRP A 77 -3.53 -2.96 -3.99
C TRP A 77 -2.85 -2.50 -5.29
N TYR A 78 -1.62 -2.96 -5.52
CA TYR A 78 -0.88 -2.62 -6.73
C TYR A 78 -1.45 -3.26 -7.99
N ASP A 79 -2.05 -4.46 -7.89
CA ASP A 79 -2.57 -5.22 -9.02
C ASP A 79 -3.74 -4.52 -9.73
N GLU A 80 -4.33 -3.48 -9.13
CA GLU A 80 -5.26 -2.57 -9.81
C GLU A 80 -4.62 -1.84 -11.01
N VAL A 81 -3.28 -1.81 -11.10
CA VAL A 81 -2.55 -1.32 -12.28
C VAL A 81 -2.97 -2.02 -13.57
N ASN A 82 -3.43 -3.27 -13.48
CA ASN A 82 -3.87 -4.05 -14.65
C ASN A 82 -5.12 -3.46 -15.30
N ASP A 83 -5.93 -2.73 -14.52
CA ASP A 83 -7.14 -2.05 -14.97
C ASP A 83 -6.91 -0.52 -15.05
N PHE A 84 -5.66 -0.06 -15.09
CA PHE A 84 -5.28 1.34 -15.18
C PHE A 84 -4.48 1.65 -16.45
N SER A 85 -4.83 2.76 -17.11
CA SER A 85 -4.09 3.28 -18.26
C SER A 85 -3.56 4.69 -17.97
N PHE A 86 -2.23 4.84 -18.00
CA PHE A 86 -1.59 6.14 -17.76
C PHE A 86 -2.10 7.21 -18.73
N GLY A 87 -2.50 8.37 -18.19
CA GLY A 87 -3.09 9.48 -18.96
C GLY A 87 -4.57 9.31 -19.33
N SER A 88 -5.16 8.13 -19.13
CA SER A 88 -6.58 7.85 -19.44
C SER A 88 -7.42 7.51 -18.21
N GLY A 89 -6.82 6.95 -17.16
CA GLY A 89 -7.53 6.56 -15.93
C GLY A 89 -7.88 5.07 -15.88
N PRO A 90 -8.94 4.69 -15.14
CA PRO A 90 -9.45 3.32 -15.08
C PRO A 90 -9.88 2.81 -16.47
N ASN A 91 -9.61 1.54 -16.76
CA ASN A 91 -10.02 0.84 -17.97
C ASN A 91 -10.35 -0.63 -17.62
N PRO A 92 -11.64 -1.00 -17.50
CA PRO A 92 -12.84 -0.24 -17.86
C PRO A 92 -13.11 0.95 -16.93
N THR A 93 -13.98 1.88 -17.35
CA THR A 93 -14.22 3.16 -16.65
C THR A 93 -14.73 3.04 -15.21
N ASP A 94 -15.32 1.89 -14.85
CA ASP A 94 -15.82 1.57 -13.52
C ASP A 94 -14.85 0.73 -12.67
N ALA A 95 -13.64 0.44 -13.19
CA ALA A 95 -12.61 -0.26 -12.44
C ALA A 95 -12.14 0.55 -11.22
N VAL A 96 -11.93 -0.16 -10.11
CA VAL A 96 -11.35 0.43 -8.89
C VAL A 96 -9.84 0.41 -9.03
N VAL A 97 -9.25 1.60 -9.11
CA VAL A 97 -7.79 1.80 -9.23
C VAL A 97 -7.23 2.75 -8.18
N GLU A 98 -8.03 3.07 -7.18
CA GLU A 98 -7.70 4.07 -6.17
C GLU A 98 -6.56 3.65 -5.24
N HIS A 99 -6.42 2.36 -4.92
CA HIS A 99 -5.36 1.91 -4.04
C HIS A 99 -4.00 1.96 -4.75
N TYR A 100 -3.96 1.63 -6.05
CA TYR A 100 -2.74 1.73 -6.85
C TYR A 100 -2.24 3.18 -7.00
N MET A 101 -3.15 4.15 -7.08
CA MET A 101 -2.79 5.56 -7.29
C MET A 101 -2.29 6.31 -6.05
N ARG A 102 -2.49 5.75 -4.85
CA ARG A 102 -2.21 6.44 -3.57
C ARG A 102 -0.86 6.06 -2.96
#